data_AF-A0A354BMZ5-F1
#
_entry.id   AF-A0A354BMZ5-F1
#
_cell.length_a   1.000
_cell.length_b   1.000
_cell.length_c   1.000
_cell.angle_alpha   90.00
_cell.angle_beta   90.00
_cell.angle_gamma   90.00
#
_symmetry.space_group_name_H-M   'P 1'
#
loop_
_entity.id
_entity.type
_entity.pdbx_description
1 polymer ?
#
loop_
_entity_poly.entity_id
_entity_poly.type
_entity_poly.pdbx_seq_one_letter_code
_entity_poly.pdbx_strand_id
1 'polypeptide(L)'
;RAVAAAFVASAMVKTFSSGFLQPNLSIPPAFAPAILSGALLWVLFASKTGLPVSTTHALIGSLIGSGLLALGNEGLIWETVSKKIALPLLLSPFLSFGLSFLIHPLIRALGKRWDGLCVCLIPNERALVTIDAQGYTRTLFQASSIGLPIASVPSHCDRAGLSGLSLGLDSFHWLSSGLTSLARGTNDAPKIAAMLLLGSLQPIWPSATLQIMAFVGVAIAMGLGSYWGGHRVTEVLAEHVTKMDHLEGLSANLTTSSLVLLSGTLGLPVSTTHVSSSAIIGIGLLKGT
;
A
#
# COMPACT_ATOMS: atom_id res chain seq x y z
N ARG A 1 9.53 8.37 14.06
CA ARG A 1 8.54 7.73 13.14
C ARG A 1 7.51 8.75 12.61
N ALA A 2 6.93 9.62 13.44
CA ALA A 2 6.10 10.76 12.96
C ALA A 2 6.88 11.75 12.07
N VAL A 3 8.16 12.01 12.36
CA VAL A 3 9.01 12.93 11.57
C VAL A 3 9.21 12.47 10.12
N ALA A 4 9.40 11.16 9.88
CA ALA A 4 9.58 10.62 8.53
C ALA A 4 8.29 10.69 7.71
N ALA A 5 7.14 10.37 8.31
CA ALA A 5 5.85 10.50 7.65
C ALA A 5 5.49 11.97 7.38
N ALA A 6 5.79 12.87 8.32
CA ALA A 6 5.63 14.32 8.15
C ALA A 6 6.57 14.88 7.06
N PHE A 7 7.79 14.36 6.95
CA PHE A 7 8.75 14.73 5.92
C PHE A 7 8.33 14.26 4.53
N VAL A 8 7.86 13.01 4.39
CA VAL A 8 7.28 12.51 3.13
C VAL A 8 6.07 13.34 2.72
N ALA A 9 5.17 13.62 3.67
CA ALA A 9 3.99 14.42 3.41
C ALA A 9 4.34 15.86 3.00
N SER A 10 5.34 16.50 3.62
CA SER A 10 5.72 17.88 3.29
C SER A 10 6.35 18.00 1.91
N ALA A 11 7.19 17.04 1.50
CA ALA A 11 7.76 17.01 0.16
C ALA A 11 6.67 16.91 -0.92
N MET A 12 5.71 16.00 -0.74
CA MET A 12 4.56 15.84 -1.63
C MET A 12 3.65 17.07 -1.65
N VAL A 13 3.34 17.65 -0.49
CA VAL A 13 2.53 18.88 -0.43
C VAL A 13 3.21 20.00 -1.19
N LYS A 14 4.52 20.21 -0.99
CA LYS A 14 5.27 21.26 -1.70
C LYS A 14 5.21 21.08 -3.21
N THR A 15 5.30 19.85 -3.70
CA THR A 15 5.15 19.56 -5.13
C THR A 15 3.73 19.87 -5.63
N PHE A 16 2.69 19.58 -4.85
CA PHE A 16 1.29 19.66 -5.30
C PHE A 16 0.57 20.98 -4.98
N SER A 17 1.07 21.78 -4.04
CA SER A 17 0.41 23.02 -3.60
C SER A 17 0.82 24.27 -4.40
N SER A 18 1.93 24.22 -5.13
CA SER A 18 2.49 25.40 -5.79
C SER A 18 3.21 25.09 -7.11
N GLY A 19 3.28 26.09 -7.99
CA GLY A 19 4.09 26.04 -9.21
C GLY A 19 3.42 25.45 -10.45
N PHE A 20 2.14 25.04 -10.37
CA PHE A 20 1.35 24.65 -11.56
C PHE A 20 0.68 25.82 -12.25
N LEU A 21 0.42 26.90 -11.50
CA LEU A 21 -0.35 28.05 -11.96
C LEU A 21 0.57 29.27 -12.02
N GLN A 22 0.38 30.15 -12.99
CA GLN A 22 1.15 31.40 -13.05
C GLN A 22 0.88 32.26 -11.81
N PRO A 23 1.92 32.94 -11.28
CA PRO A 23 1.72 33.91 -10.21
C PRO A 23 0.83 35.07 -10.69
N ASN A 24 0.05 35.64 -9.78
CA ASN A 24 -0.84 36.80 -10.01
C ASN A 24 -2.11 36.55 -10.82
N LEU A 25 -2.51 35.30 -11.06
CA LEU A 25 -3.85 34.98 -11.58
C LEU A 25 -4.91 35.07 -10.48
N SER A 26 -6.07 35.62 -10.84
CA SER A 26 -7.27 35.53 -10.01
C SER A 26 -7.84 34.12 -10.10
N ILE A 27 -7.50 33.26 -9.15
CA ILE A 27 -8.00 31.88 -9.09
C ILE A 27 -9.41 31.88 -8.50
N PRO A 28 -10.43 31.33 -9.18
CA PRO A 28 -11.78 31.26 -8.63
C PRO A 28 -11.83 30.40 -7.35
N PRO A 29 -12.67 30.74 -6.36
CA PRO A 29 -12.81 29.92 -5.14
C PRO A 29 -13.34 28.51 -5.43
N ALA A 30 -13.99 28.31 -6.58
CA ALA A 30 -14.47 27.01 -7.04
C ALA A 30 -13.38 26.11 -7.65
N PHE A 31 -12.12 26.57 -7.73
CA PHE A 31 -11.06 25.84 -8.44
C PHE A 31 -10.67 24.52 -7.78
N ALA A 32 -10.26 24.52 -6.50
CA ALA A 32 -9.99 23.30 -5.74
C ALA A 32 -11.17 22.30 -5.73
N PRO A 33 -12.43 22.69 -5.43
CA PRO A 33 -13.53 21.75 -5.44
C PRO A 33 -13.85 21.23 -6.85
N ALA A 34 -13.63 22.00 -7.93
CA ALA A 34 -13.77 21.49 -9.30
C ALA A 34 -12.75 20.37 -9.58
N ILE A 35 -11.49 20.57 -9.18
CA ILE A 35 -10.43 19.56 -9.34
C ILE A 35 -10.80 18.27 -8.59
N LEU A 36 -11.13 18.41 -7.31
CA LEU A 36 -11.43 17.27 -6.44
C LEU A 36 -12.69 16.53 -6.88
N SER A 37 -13.75 17.25 -7.27
CA SER A 37 -14.98 16.62 -7.76
C SER A 37 -14.77 15.91 -9.11
N GLY A 38 -14.04 16.50 -10.05
CA GLY A 38 -13.70 15.84 -11.32
C GLY A 38 -12.90 14.55 -11.11
N ALA A 39 -11.88 14.59 -10.25
CA ALA A 39 -11.10 13.40 -9.91
C ALA A 39 -11.93 12.35 -9.16
N LEU A 40 -12.76 12.77 -8.21
CA LEU A 40 -13.64 11.90 -7.44
C LEU A 40 -14.64 11.17 -8.36
N LEU A 41 -15.31 11.90 -9.24
CA LEU A 41 -16.30 11.33 -10.16
C LEU A 41 -15.66 10.29 -11.07
N TRP A 42 -14.48 10.58 -11.63
CA TRP A 42 -13.76 9.62 -12.46
C TRP A 42 -13.33 8.38 -11.70
N VAL A 43 -12.76 8.54 -10.50
CA VAL A 43 -12.31 7.41 -9.67
C VAL A 43 -13.49 6.57 -9.20
N LEU A 44 -14.62 7.18 -8.83
CA LEU A 44 -15.83 6.44 -8.45
C LEU A 44 -16.40 5.66 -9.63
N PHE A 45 -16.44 6.27 -10.82
CA PHE A 45 -16.86 5.59 -12.04
C PHE A 45 -15.98 4.36 -12.32
N ALA A 46 -14.66 4.54 -12.31
CA ALA A 46 -13.71 3.45 -12.53
C ALA A 46 -13.82 2.35 -11.47
N SER A 47 -13.94 2.70 -10.18
CA SER A 47 -14.13 1.72 -9.11
C SER A 47 -15.44 0.94 -9.27
N LYS A 48 -16.52 1.60 -9.71
CA LYS A 48 -17.81 0.93 -9.97
C LYS A 48 -17.71 -0.05 -11.13
N THR A 49 -16.92 0.25 -12.16
CA THR A 49 -16.71 -0.63 -13.33
C THR A 49 -15.57 -1.63 -13.14
N GLY A 50 -14.86 -1.59 -12.01
CA GLY A 50 -13.73 -2.49 -11.71
C GLY A 50 -12.44 -2.12 -12.46
N LEU A 51 -12.38 -0.95 -13.11
CA LEU A 51 -11.20 -0.52 -13.86
C LEU A 51 -10.09 -0.05 -12.90
N PRO A 52 -8.89 -0.66 -12.93
CA PRO A 52 -7.77 -0.21 -12.12
C PRO A 52 -7.21 1.09 -12.70
N VAL A 53 -7.60 2.23 -12.12
CA VAL A 53 -7.13 3.56 -12.54
C VAL A 53 -6.19 4.20 -11.51
N SER A 54 -5.48 5.23 -11.97
CA SER A 54 -4.57 6.02 -11.15
C SER A 54 -5.27 7.27 -10.60
N THR A 55 -5.35 7.38 -9.28
CA THR A 55 -5.81 8.59 -8.56
C THR A 55 -4.95 9.80 -8.90
N THR A 56 -3.64 9.62 -9.07
CA THR A 56 -2.72 10.72 -9.43
C THR A 56 -3.00 11.23 -10.84
N HIS A 57 -3.24 10.36 -11.82
CA HIS A 57 -3.63 10.81 -13.17
C HIS A 57 -4.99 11.50 -13.16
N ALA A 58 -5.95 11.01 -12.37
CA ALA A 58 -7.27 11.64 -12.23
C ALA A 58 -7.16 13.08 -11.66
N LEU A 59 -6.37 13.28 -10.61
CA LEU A 59 -6.14 14.60 -10.01
C LEU A 59 -5.46 15.55 -10.99
N ILE A 60 -4.41 15.09 -11.67
CA ILE A 60 -3.65 15.93 -12.61
C ILE A 60 -4.47 16.25 -13.86
N GLY A 61 -5.23 15.28 -14.39
CA GLY A 61 -6.14 15.51 -15.50
C GLY A 61 -7.23 16.52 -15.13
N SER A 62 -7.80 16.41 -13.92
CA SER A 62 -8.79 17.36 -13.41
C SER A 62 -8.19 18.76 -13.16
N LEU A 63 -6.95 18.84 -12.66
CA LEU A 63 -6.18 20.09 -12.52
C LEU A 63 -5.96 20.77 -13.86
N ILE A 64 -5.45 20.04 -14.87
CA ILE A 64 -5.20 20.58 -16.20
C ILE A 64 -6.52 21.00 -16.85
N GLY A 65 -7.56 20.17 -16.80
CA GLY A 65 -8.87 20.48 -17.37
C GLY A 65 -9.50 21.72 -16.73
N SER A 66 -9.53 21.79 -15.40
CA SER A 66 -10.04 22.96 -14.67
C SER A 66 -9.19 24.20 -14.94
N GLY A 67 -7.86 24.05 -15.01
CA GLY A 67 -6.92 25.13 -15.31
C GLY A 67 -7.11 25.70 -16.71
N LEU A 68 -7.23 24.85 -17.72
CA LEU A 68 -7.48 25.28 -19.10
C LEU A 68 -8.81 26.04 -19.23
N LEU A 69 -9.86 25.59 -18.56
CA LEU A 69 -11.17 26.24 -18.61
C LEU A 69 -11.23 27.55 -17.81
N ALA A 70 -10.64 27.59 -16.63
CA ALA A 70 -10.76 28.74 -15.73
C ALA A 70 -9.67 29.81 -15.92
N LEU A 71 -8.46 29.41 -16.33
CA LEU A 71 -7.26 30.25 -16.37
C LEU A 71 -6.62 30.33 -17.77
N GLY A 72 -7.13 29.57 -18.74
CA GLY A 72 -6.56 29.47 -20.08
C GLY A 72 -5.24 28.70 -20.13
N ASN A 73 -4.71 28.52 -21.34
CA ASN A 73 -3.44 27.79 -21.56
C ASN A 73 -2.25 28.47 -20.89
N GLU A 74 -2.22 29.80 -20.87
CA GLU A 74 -1.13 30.58 -20.28
C GLU A 74 -1.14 30.50 -18.75
N GLY A 75 -2.29 30.19 -18.15
CA GLY A 75 -2.41 30.05 -16.70
C GLY A 75 -1.74 28.82 -16.12
N LEU A 76 -1.35 27.85 -16.95
CA LEU A 76 -0.65 26.63 -16.55
C LEU A 76 0.86 26.71 -16.85
N ILE A 77 1.67 26.34 -15.87
CA ILE A 77 3.13 26.22 -16.03
C ILE A 77 3.46 24.81 -16.54
N TRP A 78 3.46 24.65 -17.86
CA TRP A 78 3.72 23.37 -18.54
C TRP A 78 5.08 22.76 -18.23
N GLU A 79 6.09 23.57 -17.95
CA GLU A 79 7.41 23.08 -17.52
C GLU A 79 7.32 22.33 -16.18
N THR A 80 6.56 22.86 -15.22
CA THR A 80 6.34 22.20 -13.93
C THR A 80 5.53 20.92 -14.11
N VAL A 81 4.45 20.98 -14.89
CA VAL A 81 3.59 19.81 -15.17
C VAL A 81 4.42 18.69 -15.84
N SER A 82 5.23 19.01 -16.84
CA SER A 82 6.04 18.01 -17.53
C SER A 82 7.15 17.43 -16.64
N LYS A 83 7.99 18.29 -16.05
CA LYS A 83 9.19 17.83 -15.31
C LYS A 83 8.86 17.24 -13.94
N LYS A 84 7.93 17.83 -13.20
CA LYS A 84 7.63 17.40 -11.81
C LYS A 84 6.53 16.35 -11.71
N ILE A 85 5.67 16.24 -12.73
CA ILE A 85 4.52 15.33 -12.69
C ILE A 85 4.59 14.27 -13.78
N ALA A 86 4.57 14.69 -15.04
CA ALA A 86 4.47 13.76 -16.17
C ALA A 86 5.68 12.82 -16.24
N LEU A 87 6.89 13.34 -16.03
CA LEU A 87 8.12 12.55 -16.09
C LEU A 87 8.18 11.47 -14.99
N PRO A 88 8.00 11.76 -13.69
CA PRO A 88 7.89 10.72 -12.66
C PRO A 88 6.76 9.70 -12.92
N LEU A 89 5.58 10.17 -13.37
CA LEU A 89 4.45 9.28 -13.69
C LEU A 89 4.77 8.34 -14.84
N LEU A 90 5.47 8.81 -15.86
CA LEU A 90 5.88 8.02 -17.02
C LEU A 90 7.00 7.04 -16.68
N LEU A 91 8.00 7.45 -15.90
CA LEU A 91 9.18 6.62 -15.60
C LEU A 91 8.94 5.58 -14.51
N SER A 92 8.08 5.89 -13.53
CA SER A 92 7.83 5.00 -12.38
C SER A 92 7.39 3.56 -12.72
N PRO A 93 6.55 3.30 -13.74
CA PRO A 93 6.20 1.93 -14.13
C PRO A 93 7.41 1.16 -14.64
N PHE A 94 8.26 1.77 -15.49
CA PHE A 94 9.48 1.15 -16.00
C PHE A 94 10.51 0.88 -14.90
N LEU A 95 10.66 1.82 -13.96
CA LEU A 95 11.52 1.62 -12.79
C LEU A 95 11.00 0.48 -11.91
N SER A 96 9.69 0.40 -11.69
CA SER A 96 9.08 -0.70 -10.93
C SER A 96 9.28 -2.05 -11.61
N PHE A 97 9.04 -2.09 -12.92
CA PHE A 97 9.29 -3.25 -13.76
C PHE A 97 10.74 -3.71 -13.61
N GLY A 98 11.71 -2.83 -13.83
CA GLY A 98 13.14 -3.16 -13.67
C GLY A 98 13.50 -3.58 -12.25
N LEU A 99 12.95 -2.92 -11.23
CA LEU A 99 13.19 -3.25 -9.83
C LEU A 99 12.67 -4.64 -9.46
N SER A 100 11.59 -5.12 -10.11
CA SER A 100 11.08 -6.47 -9.90
C SER A 100 12.10 -7.55 -10.29
N PHE A 101 12.93 -7.33 -11.32
CA PHE A 101 14.02 -8.25 -11.71
C PHE A 101 15.16 -8.30 -10.68
N LEU A 102 15.25 -7.32 -9.78
CA LEU A 102 16.23 -7.30 -8.71
C LEU A 102 15.65 -7.90 -7.42
N ILE A 103 14.43 -7.49 -7.05
CA ILE A 103 13.79 -7.88 -5.80
C ILE A 103 13.30 -9.32 -5.86
N HIS A 104 12.63 -9.74 -6.93
CA HIS A 104 12.02 -11.06 -6.98
C HIS A 104 13.03 -12.21 -6.84
N PRO A 105 14.18 -12.23 -7.55
CA PRO A 105 15.18 -13.29 -7.35
C PRO A 105 15.73 -13.33 -5.93
N LEU A 106 15.93 -12.18 -5.30
CA LEU A 106 16.37 -12.08 -3.91
C LEU A 106 15.32 -12.67 -2.95
N ILE A 107 14.06 -12.25 -3.06
CA ILE A 107 12.97 -12.75 -2.23
C ILE A 107 12.74 -14.25 -2.49
N ARG A 108 12.86 -14.71 -3.73
CA ARG A 108 12.77 -16.14 -4.06
C ARG A 108 13.90 -16.95 -3.44
N ALA A 109 15.13 -16.44 -3.47
CA ALA A 109 16.27 -17.11 -2.85
C ALA A 109 16.12 -17.19 -1.32
N LEU A 110 15.60 -16.14 -0.68
CA LEU A 110 15.33 -16.10 0.76
C LEU A 110 14.13 -16.99 1.13
N GLY A 111 13.04 -16.92 0.38
CA GLY A 111 11.81 -17.66 0.63
C GLY A 111 11.98 -19.17 0.48
N LYS A 112 12.83 -19.64 -0.46
CA LYS A 112 13.19 -21.06 -0.58
C LYS A 112 13.93 -21.62 0.64
N ARG A 113 14.54 -20.76 1.46
CA ARG A 113 15.25 -21.16 2.69
C ARG A 113 14.36 -21.04 3.93
N TRP A 114 13.13 -20.54 3.78
CA TRP A 114 12.24 -20.26 4.90
C TRP A 114 11.17 -21.34 5.02
N ASP A 115 11.37 -22.27 5.97
CA ASP A 115 10.42 -23.36 6.25
C ASP A 115 9.26 -22.94 7.18
N GLY A 116 9.24 -21.68 7.62
CA GLY A 116 8.25 -21.18 8.59
C GLY A 116 8.66 -21.38 10.04
N LEU A 117 7.94 -20.72 10.94
CA LEU A 117 8.12 -20.81 12.39
C LEU A 117 6.76 -21.01 13.06
N CYS A 118 6.49 -22.14 13.73
CA CYS A 118 5.41 -22.23 14.72
C CYS A 118 5.97 -21.94 16.11
N VAL A 119 5.29 -21.06 16.85
CA VAL A 119 5.36 -21.04 18.31
C VAL A 119 4.15 -21.80 18.85
N CYS A 120 4.40 -22.97 19.42
CA CYS A 120 3.39 -23.93 19.82
C CYS A 120 3.56 -24.25 21.33
N LEU A 121 2.44 -24.41 22.05
CA LEU A 121 2.45 -24.77 23.47
C LEU A 121 2.33 -26.27 23.62
N ILE A 122 3.37 -26.91 24.18
CA ILE A 122 3.29 -28.33 24.50
C ILE A 122 2.59 -28.47 25.84
N PRO A 123 1.46 -29.20 25.95
CA PRO A 123 0.83 -29.44 27.24
C PRO A 123 1.76 -30.29 28.12
N ASN A 124 1.92 -29.91 29.38
CA ASN A 124 2.62 -30.74 30.35
C ASN A 124 1.59 -31.71 30.96
N GLU A 125 1.51 -32.90 30.38
CA GLU A 125 0.66 -34.00 30.83
C GLU A 125 1.31 -34.70 32.03
N ARG A 126 0.64 -34.65 33.19
CA ARG A 126 0.99 -35.48 34.34
C ARG A 126 -0.09 -36.53 34.52
N ALA A 127 0.24 -37.78 34.21
CA ALA A 127 -0.62 -38.92 34.46
C ALA A 127 -0.08 -39.73 35.64
N LEU A 128 -0.92 -39.91 36.67
CA LEU A 128 -0.65 -40.87 37.73
C LEU A 128 -1.28 -42.21 37.31
N VAL A 129 -0.44 -43.22 37.12
CA VAL A 129 -0.88 -44.57 36.72
C VAL A 129 -0.57 -45.52 37.87
N THR A 130 -1.54 -46.37 38.22
CA THR A 130 -1.34 -47.48 39.15
C THR A 130 -1.33 -48.80 38.37
N ILE A 131 -0.58 -49.77 38.88
CA ILE A 131 -0.54 -51.13 38.35
C ILE A 131 -1.22 -52.00 39.40
N ASP A 132 -2.28 -52.71 39.01
CA ASP A 132 -2.97 -53.62 39.92
C ASP A 132 -2.16 -54.92 40.14
N ALA A 133 -2.62 -55.75 41.09
CA ALA A 133 -1.96 -57.01 41.42
C ALA A 133 -2.00 -58.04 40.27
N GLN A 134 -2.84 -57.84 39.25
CA GLN A 134 -2.88 -58.64 38.03
C GLN A 134 -2.03 -58.05 36.90
N GLY A 135 -1.35 -56.92 37.13
CA GLY A 135 -0.48 -56.25 36.16
C GLY A 135 -1.21 -55.28 35.21
N TYR A 136 -2.50 -54.99 35.41
CA TYR A 136 -3.21 -54.02 34.58
C TYR A 136 -2.90 -52.59 35.03
N THR A 137 -2.60 -51.74 34.05
CA THR A 137 -2.41 -50.30 34.25
C THR A 137 -3.74 -49.57 34.27
N ARG A 138 -4.01 -48.78 35.32
CA ARG A 138 -5.18 -47.88 35.40
C ARG A 138 -4.71 -46.45 35.66
N THR A 139 -5.18 -45.50 34.86
CA THR A 139 -4.91 -44.07 35.05
C THR A 139 -5.81 -43.53 36.16
N LEU A 140 -5.21 -43.05 37.25
CA LEU A 140 -5.91 -42.51 38.41
C LEU A 140 -6.21 -41.02 38.28
N PHE A 141 -5.30 -40.29 37.65
CA PHE A 141 -5.39 -38.84 37.50
C PHE A 141 -4.64 -38.44 36.24
N GLN A 142 -5.25 -37.57 35.45
CA GLN A 142 -4.61 -36.92 34.31
C GLN A 142 -4.86 -35.42 34.45
N ALA A 143 -3.78 -34.66 34.64
CA ALA A 143 -3.83 -33.21 34.56
C ALA A 143 -3.02 -32.74 33.37
N SER A 144 -3.69 -31.99 32.50
CA SER A 144 -3.07 -31.18 31.47
C SER A 144 -2.83 -29.78 32.05
N SER A 145 -1.57 -29.35 32.11
CA SER A 145 -1.22 -27.96 32.42
C SER A 145 -0.60 -27.29 31.20
N ILE A 146 -0.74 -25.96 31.11
CA ILE A 146 -0.07 -25.17 30.07
C ILE A 146 1.44 -25.38 30.25
N GLY A 147 2.08 -26.06 29.29
CA GLY A 147 3.52 -26.24 29.31
C GLY A 147 4.26 -25.11 28.61
N LEU A 148 5.54 -25.35 28.30
CA LEU A 148 6.43 -24.32 27.80
C LEU A 148 6.17 -24.03 26.30
N PRO A 149 6.28 -22.76 25.87
CA PRO A 149 6.27 -22.43 24.45
C PRO A 149 7.56 -22.95 23.80
N ILE A 150 7.41 -23.70 22.70
CA ILE A 150 8.52 -24.14 21.86
C ILE A 150 8.37 -23.57 20.46
N ALA A 151 9.46 -23.05 19.94
CA ALA A 151 9.61 -22.65 18.55
C ALA A 151 10.03 -23.87 17.71
N SER A 152 9.25 -24.23 16.71
CA SER A 152 9.57 -25.33 15.79
C SER A 152 9.07 -25.04 14.37
N VAL A 153 9.41 -25.90 13.40
CA VAL A 153 8.89 -25.78 12.02
C VAL A 153 7.40 -26.19 12.00
N PRO A 154 6.50 -25.49 11.27
CA PRO A 154 5.06 -25.78 11.27
C PRO A 154 4.70 -27.26 11.05
N SER A 155 5.43 -27.96 10.17
CA SER A 155 5.22 -29.38 9.90
C SER A 155 5.43 -30.30 11.12
N HIS A 156 6.29 -29.91 12.07
CA HIS A 156 6.48 -30.67 13.30
C HIS A 156 5.32 -30.44 14.28
N CYS A 157 4.79 -29.23 14.32
CA CYS A 157 3.65 -28.88 15.15
C CYS A 157 2.36 -29.54 14.69
N ASP A 158 2.12 -29.56 13.38
CA ASP A 158 0.98 -30.26 12.77
C ASP A 158 1.04 -31.76 13.05
N ARG A 159 2.23 -32.39 12.89
CA ARG A 159 2.43 -33.80 13.24
C ARG A 159 2.23 -34.10 14.72
N ALA A 160 2.55 -33.15 15.59
CA ALA A 160 2.33 -33.27 17.03
C ALA A 160 0.87 -32.98 17.44
N GLY A 161 0.00 -32.62 16.50
CA GLY A 161 -1.39 -32.23 16.78
C GLY A 161 -1.50 -30.93 17.58
N LEU A 162 -0.46 -30.10 17.57
CA LEU A 162 -0.39 -28.87 18.34
C LEU A 162 -0.77 -27.68 17.45
N SER A 163 -1.87 -27.02 17.79
CA SER A 163 -2.24 -25.73 17.21
C SER A 163 -1.48 -24.60 17.91
N GLY A 164 -0.73 -23.81 17.16
CA GLY A 164 0.01 -22.65 17.66
C GLY A 164 0.08 -21.51 16.65
N LEU A 165 0.85 -20.47 16.98
CA LEU A 165 1.03 -19.32 16.10
C LEU A 165 2.08 -19.65 15.03
N SER A 166 1.64 -19.84 13.79
CA SER A 166 2.54 -20.05 12.64
C SER A 166 2.86 -18.72 11.95
N LEU A 167 4.14 -18.51 11.69
CA LEU A 167 4.70 -17.41 10.91
C LEU A 167 5.31 -18.00 9.64
N GLY A 168 4.53 -17.95 8.55
CA GLY A 168 4.92 -18.41 7.22
C GLY A 168 5.14 -17.27 6.23
N LEU A 169 5.35 -17.66 4.96
CA LEU A 169 5.44 -16.71 3.84
C LEU A 169 4.13 -15.93 3.63
N ASP A 170 2.99 -16.52 3.99
CA ASP A 170 1.67 -15.91 4.03
C ASP A 170 1.61 -14.72 4.99
N SER A 171 2.21 -14.84 6.17
CA SER A 171 2.30 -13.77 7.16
C SER A 171 3.13 -12.59 6.64
N PHE A 172 4.28 -12.88 5.99
CA PHE A 172 5.09 -11.85 5.35
C PHE A 172 4.38 -11.20 4.17
N HIS A 173 3.68 -11.99 3.34
CA HIS A 173 2.86 -11.46 2.27
C HIS A 173 1.81 -10.50 2.82
N TRP A 174 1.05 -10.89 3.85
CA TRP A 174 0.04 -10.03 4.46
C TRP A 174 0.63 -8.74 5.04
N LEU A 175 1.76 -8.83 5.75
CA LEU A 175 2.47 -7.66 6.27
C LEU A 175 2.93 -6.71 5.14
N SER A 176 3.41 -7.28 4.03
CA SER A 176 3.84 -6.49 2.86
C SER A 176 2.65 -5.80 2.15
N SER A 177 1.45 -6.39 2.17
CA SER A 177 0.22 -5.74 1.70
C SER A 177 -0.12 -4.52 2.57
N GLY A 178 0.08 -4.62 3.89
CA GLY A 178 -0.02 -3.49 4.81
C GLY A 178 1.00 -2.38 4.50
N LEU A 179 2.25 -2.74 4.20
CA LEU A 179 3.28 -1.79 3.80
C LEU A 179 2.94 -1.08 2.47
N THR A 180 2.38 -1.80 1.50
CA THR A 180 1.91 -1.24 0.23
C THR A 180 0.74 -0.27 0.44
N SER A 181 -0.17 -0.60 1.35
CA SER A 181 -1.28 0.27 1.75
C SER A 181 -0.78 1.55 2.42
N LEU A 182 0.23 1.44 3.30
CA LEU A 182 0.91 2.59 3.90
C LEU A 182 1.58 3.46 2.84
N ALA A 183 2.33 2.85 1.91
CA ALA A 183 2.99 3.54 0.81
C ALA A 183 1.99 4.32 -0.07
N ARG A 184 0.84 3.70 -0.37
CA ARG A 184 -0.26 4.38 -1.08
C ARG A 184 -0.80 5.56 -0.27
N GLY A 185 -1.04 5.38 1.02
CA GLY A 185 -1.52 6.46 1.91
C GLY A 185 -0.56 7.65 1.96
N THR A 186 0.73 7.40 2.14
CA THR A 186 1.76 8.45 2.22
C THR A 186 2.03 9.14 0.88
N ASN A 187 1.73 8.48 -0.25
CA ASN A 187 1.84 9.07 -1.58
C ASN A 187 0.57 9.85 -1.99
N ASP A 188 -0.63 9.34 -1.72
CA ASP A 188 -1.87 9.92 -2.25
C ASP A 188 -2.49 10.96 -1.31
N ALA A 189 -2.46 10.76 0.01
CA ALA A 189 -3.11 11.67 0.96
C ALA A 189 -2.52 13.09 0.91
N PRO A 190 -1.19 13.28 0.83
CA PRO A 190 -0.61 14.61 0.73
C PRO A 190 -0.96 15.32 -0.58
N LYS A 191 -1.11 14.58 -1.69
CA LYS A 191 -1.49 15.15 -3.00
C LYS A 191 -2.92 15.67 -2.96
N ILE A 192 -3.86 14.87 -2.45
CA ILE A 192 -5.27 15.26 -2.33
C ILE A 192 -5.39 16.46 -1.38
N ALA A 193 -4.72 16.43 -0.23
CA ALA A 193 -4.74 17.53 0.72
C ALA A 193 -4.12 18.81 0.13
N ALA A 194 -3.03 18.70 -0.64
CA ALA A 194 -2.41 19.86 -1.30
C ALA A 194 -3.31 20.50 -2.35
N MET A 195 -4.18 19.73 -3.03
CA MET A 195 -5.16 20.28 -3.97
C MET A 195 -6.17 21.21 -3.28
N LEU A 196 -6.43 21.04 -1.98
CA LEU A 196 -7.28 21.97 -1.20
C LEU A 196 -6.65 23.36 -1.03
N LEU A 197 -5.34 23.47 -1.18
CA LEU A 197 -4.62 24.74 -1.13
C LEU A 197 -4.61 25.47 -2.49
N LEU A 198 -5.07 24.84 -3.57
CA LEU A 198 -5.11 25.48 -4.88
C LEU A 198 -6.29 26.46 -4.96
N GLY A 199 -5.98 27.74 -5.09
CA GLY A 199 -6.96 28.82 -5.11
C GLY A 199 -7.12 29.56 -3.79
N SER A 200 -6.36 29.21 -2.74
CA SER A 200 -6.16 30.10 -1.60
C SER A 200 -5.19 31.22 -1.99
N LEU A 201 -5.37 32.42 -1.39
CA LEU A 201 -4.51 33.59 -1.63
C LEU A 201 -3.03 33.33 -1.33
N GLN A 202 -2.75 32.33 -0.48
CA GLN A 202 -1.42 31.80 -0.19
C GLN A 202 -1.52 30.26 -0.13
N PRO A 203 -0.70 29.49 -0.87
CA PRO A 203 -0.73 28.03 -0.88
C PRO A 203 -0.01 27.44 0.35
N ILE A 204 -0.33 27.95 1.53
CA ILE A 204 0.25 27.59 2.82
C ILE A 204 -0.88 27.26 3.78
N TRP A 205 -0.71 26.20 4.56
CA TRP A 205 -1.67 25.84 5.60
C TRP A 205 -1.72 26.94 6.69
N PRO A 206 -2.91 27.48 7.02
CA PRO A 206 -3.07 28.49 8.06
C PRO A 206 -2.60 28.05 9.46
N SER A 207 -2.70 26.76 9.77
CA SER A 207 -2.25 26.19 11.04
C SER A 207 -1.84 24.73 10.86
N ALA A 208 -0.94 24.25 11.73
CA ALA A 208 -0.54 22.84 11.78
C ALA A 208 -1.74 21.93 12.08
N THR A 209 -2.68 22.40 12.92
CA THR A 209 -3.91 21.67 13.23
C THR A 209 -4.75 21.43 11.98
N LEU A 210 -4.96 22.47 11.15
CA LEU A 210 -5.76 22.32 9.92
C LEU A 210 -5.07 21.39 8.92
N GLN A 211 -3.75 21.46 8.81
CA GLN A 211 -2.97 20.54 7.98
C GLN A 211 -3.14 19.08 8.43
N ILE A 212 -3.00 18.82 9.74
CA ILE A 212 -3.16 17.47 10.30
C ILE A 212 -4.60 16.98 10.10
N MET A 213 -5.60 17.83 10.36
CA MET A 213 -7.01 17.48 10.14
C MET A 213 -7.31 17.17 8.68
N ALA A 214 -6.74 17.93 7.73
CA ALA A 214 -6.88 17.65 6.31
C ALA A 214 -6.28 16.29 5.95
N PHE A 215 -5.06 15.98 6.39
CA PHE A 215 -4.44 14.69 6.13
C PHE A 215 -5.22 13.52 6.77
N VAL A 216 -5.66 13.67 8.02
CA VAL A 216 -6.44 12.64 8.72
C VAL A 216 -7.78 12.44 8.03
N GLY A 217 -8.48 13.53 7.67
CA GLY A 217 -9.76 13.47 6.97
C GLY A 217 -9.63 12.77 5.61
N VAL A 218 -8.60 13.12 4.83
CA VAL A 218 -8.30 12.46 3.55
C VAL A 218 -7.95 10.98 3.77
N ALA A 219 -7.13 10.64 4.76
CA ALA A 219 -6.76 9.25 5.05
C ALA A 219 -7.97 8.41 5.46
N ILE A 220 -8.88 8.94 6.29
CA ILE A 220 -10.13 8.28 6.66
C ILE A 220 -11.02 8.09 5.43
N ALA A 221 -11.19 9.13 4.60
CA ALA A 221 -11.99 9.05 3.38
C ALA A 221 -11.43 8.01 2.39
N MET A 222 -10.11 7.96 2.22
CA MET A 222 -9.43 6.94 1.41
C MET A 222 -9.65 5.53 1.96
N GLY A 223 -9.56 5.36 3.30
CA GLY A 223 -9.79 4.07 3.97
C GLY A 223 -11.22 3.58 3.76
N LEU A 224 -12.22 4.43 4.04
CA LEU A 224 -13.63 4.11 3.83
C LEU A 224 -13.96 3.83 2.36
N GLY A 225 -13.45 4.67 1.45
CA GLY A 225 -13.65 4.49 0.01
C GLY A 225 -13.04 3.19 -0.52
N SER A 226 -11.87 2.80 -0.01
CA SER A 226 -11.22 1.53 -0.38
C SER A 226 -11.99 0.34 0.19
N TYR A 227 -12.52 0.45 1.40
CA TYR A 227 -13.32 -0.61 2.03
C TYR A 227 -14.64 -0.87 1.29
N TRP A 228 -15.38 0.19 0.92
CA TRP A 228 -16.67 0.04 0.24
C TRP A 228 -16.58 -0.16 -1.27
N GLY A 229 -15.66 0.54 -1.94
CA GLY A 229 -15.57 0.57 -3.41
C GLY A 229 -14.42 -0.25 -4.00
N GLY A 230 -13.51 -0.75 -3.17
CA GLY A 230 -12.26 -1.35 -3.63
C GLY A 230 -12.38 -2.80 -4.12
N HIS A 231 -13.36 -3.58 -3.65
CA HIS A 231 -13.42 -5.02 -3.88
C HIS A 231 -13.36 -5.42 -5.36
N ARG A 232 -14.15 -4.74 -6.21
CA ARG A 232 -14.18 -5.03 -7.66
C ARG A 232 -12.82 -4.78 -8.32
N VAL A 233 -12.14 -3.70 -7.91
CA VAL A 233 -10.83 -3.34 -8.47
C VAL A 233 -9.76 -4.32 -7.98
N THR A 234 -9.78 -4.71 -6.71
CA THR A 234 -8.83 -5.69 -6.17
C THR A 234 -9.01 -7.07 -6.78
N GLU A 235 -10.24 -7.47 -7.08
CA GLU A 235 -10.55 -8.75 -7.75
C GLU A 235 -10.03 -8.78 -9.19
N VAL A 236 -10.19 -7.69 -9.94
CA VAL A 236 -9.60 -7.57 -11.29
C VAL A 236 -8.07 -7.66 -11.23
N LEU A 237 -7.43 -6.96 -10.28
CA LEU A 237 -5.97 -7.02 -10.13
C LEU A 237 -5.46 -8.41 -9.70
N ALA A 238 -6.20 -9.12 -8.85
CA ALA A 238 -5.80 -10.42 -8.33
C ALA A 238 -6.03 -11.57 -9.32
N GLU A 239 -7.17 -11.58 -10.01
CA GLU A 239 -7.58 -12.74 -10.84
C GLU A 239 -7.32 -12.54 -12.33
N HIS A 240 -7.31 -11.30 -12.83
CA HIS A 240 -7.34 -11.02 -14.27
C HIS A 240 -6.05 -10.40 -14.84
N VAL A 241 -5.04 -10.11 -14.00
CA VAL A 241 -3.74 -9.62 -14.46
C VAL A 241 -2.74 -10.76 -14.56
N THR A 242 -2.31 -11.31 -13.42
CA THR A 242 -1.48 -12.53 -13.35
C THR A 242 -1.78 -13.25 -12.04
N LYS A 243 -1.99 -14.57 -12.07
CA LYS A 243 -2.20 -15.34 -10.84
C LYS A 243 -0.89 -15.52 -10.09
N MET A 244 -0.87 -15.04 -8.85
CA MET A 244 0.33 -14.98 -8.01
C MET A 244 0.21 -15.86 -6.77
N ASP A 245 1.29 -16.54 -6.40
CA ASP A 245 1.43 -17.18 -5.10
C ASP A 245 1.84 -16.17 -4.00
N HIS A 246 1.97 -16.63 -2.74
CA HIS A 246 2.34 -15.74 -1.63
C HIS A 246 3.76 -15.14 -1.78
N LEU A 247 4.70 -15.86 -2.39
CA LEU A 247 6.08 -15.40 -2.54
C LEU A 247 6.19 -14.34 -3.66
N GLU A 248 5.47 -14.55 -4.74
CA GLU A 248 5.28 -13.62 -5.84
C GLU A 248 4.57 -12.36 -5.33
N GLY A 249 3.47 -12.52 -4.60
CA GLY A 249 2.72 -11.41 -3.99
C GLY A 249 3.58 -10.57 -3.04
N LEU A 250 4.35 -11.23 -2.17
CA LEU A 250 5.35 -10.59 -1.31
C LEU A 250 6.37 -9.78 -2.13
N SER A 251 6.89 -10.36 -3.22
CA SER A 251 7.86 -9.69 -4.10
C SER A 251 7.26 -8.44 -4.76
N ALA A 252 6.03 -8.51 -5.27
CA ALA A 252 5.33 -7.37 -5.88
C ALA A 252 5.05 -6.26 -4.88
N ASN A 253 4.58 -6.61 -3.68
CA ASN A 253 4.29 -5.66 -2.62
C ASN A 253 5.56 -4.94 -2.14
N LEU A 254 6.66 -5.66 -1.95
CA LEU A 254 7.94 -5.04 -1.58
C LEU A 254 8.46 -4.12 -2.69
N THR A 255 8.41 -4.55 -3.95
CA THR A 255 8.80 -3.71 -5.10
C THR A 255 7.98 -2.43 -5.15
N THR A 256 6.67 -2.55 -5.03
CA THR A 256 5.72 -1.43 -5.06
C THR A 256 5.96 -0.47 -3.91
N SER A 257 5.96 -0.99 -2.68
CA SER A 257 6.06 -0.17 -1.48
C SER A 257 7.42 0.51 -1.35
N SER A 258 8.53 -0.17 -1.68
CA SER A 258 9.86 0.43 -1.69
C SER A 258 9.96 1.60 -2.67
N LEU A 259 9.51 1.41 -3.92
CA LEU A 259 9.57 2.48 -4.93
C LEU A 259 8.67 3.66 -4.56
N VAL A 260 7.43 3.38 -4.12
CA VAL A 260 6.46 4.44 -3.77
C VAL A 260 6.92 5.23 -2.55
N LEU A 261 7.44 4.58 -1.50
CA LEU A 261 7.95 5.26 -0.32
C LEU A 261 9.18 6.12 -0.64
N LEU A 262 10.11 5.60 -1.45
CA LEU A 262 11.29 6.35 -1.90
C LEU A 262 10.89 7.55 -2.77
N SER A 263 9.95 7.36 -3.69
CA SER A 263 9.45 8.48 -4.50
C SER A 263 8.73 9.52 -3.63
N GLY A 264 8.02 9.04 -2.60
CA GLY A 264 7.42 9.81 -1.51
C GLY A 264 8.40 10.76 -0.83
N THR A 265 9.53 10.23 -0.36
CA THR A 265 10.56 11.04 0.33
C THR A 265 11.20 12.07 -0.59
N LEU A 266 11.26 11.80 -1.89
CA LEU A 266 11.79 12.71 -2.91
C LEU A 266 10.77 13.76 -3.40
N GLY A 267 9.50 13.68 -2.98
CA GLY A 267 8.45 14.58 -3.47
C GLY A 267 8.09 14.35 -4.95
N LEU A 268 8.45 13.19 -5.52
CA LEU A 268 8.16 12.81 -6.90
C LEU A 268 6.88 11.97 -6.97
N PRO A 269 5.80 12.47 -7.57
CA PRO A 269 4.53 11.75 -7.57
C PRO A 269 4.56 10.55 -8.49
N VAL A 270 4.07 9.42 -7.98
CA VAL A 270 3.92 8.20 -8.76
C VAL A 270 2.49 7.68 -8.74
N SER A 271 2.16 6.91 -9.77
CA SER A 271 0.93 6.13 -9.87
C SER A 271 1.13 4.79 -9.18
N THR A 272 0.61 4.63 -7.96
CA THR A 272 0.70 3.35 -7.22
C THR A 272 0.10 2.19 -8.01
N THR A 273 -1.00 2.44 -8.74
CA THR A 273 -1.62 1.47 -9.65
C THR A 273 -0.64 1.01 -10.74
N HIS A 274 0.02 1.93 -11.45
CA HIS A 274 0.94 1.54 -12.54
C HIS A 274 2.23 0.90 -12.00
N VAL A 275 2.74 1.39 -10.87
CA VAL A 275 3.90 0.80 -10.19
C VAL A 275 3.59 -0.64 -9.79
N SER A 276 2.46 -0.88 -9.14
CA SER A 276 2.02 -2.22 -8.73
C SER A 276 1.79 -3.15 -9.92
N SER A 277 1.01 -2.73 -10.93
CA SER A 277 0.80 -3.51 -12.14
C SER A 277 2.11 -3.85 -12.85
N SER A 278 3.08 -2.93 -12.90
CA SER A 278 4.37 -3.18 -13.55
C SER A 278 5.25 -4.15 -12.76
N ALA A 279 5.19 -4.11 -11.42
CA ALA A 279 5.89 -5.07 -10.58
C ALA A 279 5.31 -6.48 -10.78
N ILE A 280 3.97 -6.58 -10.80
CA ILE A 280 3.22 -7.82 -11.06
C ILE A 280 3.60 -8.40 -12.43
N ILE A 281 3.54 -7.60 -13.49
CA ILE A 281 3.91 -8.02 -14.86
C ILE A 281 5.37 -8.46 -14.92
N GLY A 282 6.29 -7.72 -14.30
CA GLY A 282 7.71 -8.08 -14.28
C GLY A 282 7.99 -9.42 -13.58
N ILE A 283 7.25 -9.72 -12.51
CA ILE A 283 7.32 -11.03 -11.83
C ILE A 283 6.70 -12.13 -12.72
N GLY A 284 5.58 -11.86 -13.39
CA GLY A 284 4.97 -12.78 -14.35
C GLY A 284 5.94 -13.20 -15.47
N LEU A 285 6.71 -12.25 -16.02
CA LEU A 285 7.73 -12.55 -17.02
C LEU A 285 8.87 -13.43 -16.48
N LEU A 286 9.30 -13.22 -15.23
CA LEU A 286 10.31 -14.07 -14.59
C LEU A 286 9.82 -15.50 -14.32
N LYS A 287 8.50 -15.67 -14.17
CA LYS A 287 7.83 -16.97 -14.03
C LYS A 287 7.71 -17.69 -15.38
N GLY A 288 7.69 -16.95 -16.49
CA GLY A 288 7.45 -17.46 -17.84
C GLY A 288 5.97 -17.54 -18.21
N THR A 289 5.12 -16.70 -17.60
CA THR A 289 3.68 -16.55 -17.89
C THR A 289 3.38 -15.21 -18.53
#